data_AF-A0A4R6C0S7-F1
#
_entry.id   AF-A0A4R6C0S7-F1
#
_cell.length_a   1.000
_cell.length_b   1.000
_cell.length_c   1.000
_cell.angle_alpha   90.00
_cell.angle_beta   90.00
_cell.angle_gamma   90.00
#
_symmetry.space_group_name_H-M   'P 1'
#
loop_
_entity.id
_entity.type
_entity.pdbx_description
1 polymer ?
#
loop_
_entity_poly.entity_id
_entity_poly.type
_entity_poly.pdbx_seq_one_letter_code
_entity_poly.pdbx_strand_id
1 'polypeptide(L)' 'MSLNLIIDYLKDKQWSSTDLTYVIIYMVIASLLTTPIFGIPIGLAAFLYFNDKENLQAYQHNYKNRK' A
#
# COMPACT_ATOMS: atom_id res chain seq x y z
N MET A 1 11.30 3.53 3.15
CA MET A 1 10.71 2.53 4.07
C MET A 1 11.28 1.17 3.72
N SER A 2 11.44 0.28 4.69
CA SER A 2 11.81 -1.11 4.39
C SER A 2 10.58 -1.88 3.88
N LEU A 3 10.80 -2.85 2.98
CA LEU A 3 9.72 -3.73 2.50
C LEU A 3 9.03 -4.45 3.67
N ASN A 4 9.81 -4.89 4.67
CA ASN A 4 9.26 -5.54 5.85
C ASN A 4 8.28 -4.64 6.61
N LEU A 5 8.59 -3.34 6.76
CA LEU A 5 7.68 -2.40 7.42
C LEU A 5 6.37 -2.21 6.64
N ILE A 6 6.46 -2.14 5.30
CA ILE A 6 5.28 -2.02 4.44
C ILE A 6 4.44 -3.30 4.52
N ILE A 7 5.08 -4.47 4.52
CA ILE A 7 4.39 -5.76 4.67
C ILE A 7 3.72 -5.88 6.03
N ASP A 8 4.42 -5.53 7.12
CA ASP A 8 3.87 -5.55 8.47
C ASP A 8 2.68 -4.57 8.58
N TYR A 9 2.82 -3.38 8.01
CA TYR A 9 1.73 -2.40 7.93
C TYR A 9 0.50 -2.94 7.18
N LEU A 10 0.69 -3.50 5.98
CA LEU A 10 -0.41 -4.03 5.17
C LEU A 10 -1.14 -5.20 5.85
N LYS A 11 -0.42 -5.98 6.68
CA LYS A 11 -0.99 -7.07 7.49
C LYS A 11 -1.81 -6.53 8.67
N ASP A 12 -1.31 -5.51 9.35
CA ASP A 12 -1.97 -4.91 10.52
C ASP A 12 -3.11 -3.96 10.15
N LYS A 13 -3.13 -3.45 8.92
CA LYS A 13 -4.15 -2.50 8.45
C LYS A 13 -5.54 -3.14 8.48
N GLN A 14 -6.48 -2.44 9.11
CA GLN A 14 -7.90 -2.77 9.00
C GLN A 14 -8.44 -2.31 7.63
N TRP A 15 -8.46 -3.23 6.68
CA TRP A 15 -8.91 -2.96 5.31
C TRP A 15 -10.41 -2.68 5.27
N SER A 16 -10.78 -1.53 4.71
CA SER A 16 -12.17 -1.24 4.34
C SER A 16 -12.45 -1.70 2.91
N SER A 17 -13.73 -1.93 2.58
CA SER A 17 -14.14 -2.21 1.19
C SER A 17 -13.75 -1.09 0.22
N THR A 18 -13.73 0.16 0.71
CA THR A 18 -13.28 1.32 -0.06
C THR A 18 -11.79 1.23 -0.39
N ASP A 19 -10.95 0.84 0.58
CA ASP A 19 -9.50 0.65 0.37
C ASP A 19 -9.23 -0.42 -0.69
N LEU A 20 -9.90 -1.57 -0.56
CA LEU A 20 -9.83 -2.68 -1.52
C LEU A 20 -10.22 -2.22 -2.93
N THR A 21 -11.27 -1.41 -3.04
CA THR A 21 -11.71 -0.86 -4.33
C THR A 21 -10.64 0.01 -4.97
N TYR A 22 -10.01 0.91 -4.20
CA TYR A 22 -8.92 1.75 -4.72
C TYR A 22 -7.69 0.94 -5.11
N VAL A 23 -7.30 -0.06 -4.32
CA VAL A 23 -6.18 -0.96 -4.66
C VAL A 23 -6.42 -1.62 -6.01
N ILE A 24 -7.62 -2.19 -6.23
CA ILE A 24 -7.97 -2.85 -7.49
C ILE A 24 -7.94 -1.85 -8.65
N ILE A 25 -8.52 -0.66 -8.48
CA ILE A 25 -8.51 0.39 -9.52
C ILE A 25 -7.08 0.75 -9.90
N TYR A 26 -6.21 0.99 -8.92
CA TYR A 26 -4.81 1.34 -9.20
C TYR A 26 -4.04 0.19 -9.83
N MET A 27 -4.28 -1.06 -9.42
CA MET A 27 -3.66 -2.23 -10.06
C MET A 27 -4.10 -2.36 -11.52
N VAL A 28 -5.38 -2.15 -11.83
CA VAL A 28 -5.89 -2.19 -13.21
C VAL A 28 -5.25 -1.08 -14.04
N ILE A 29 -5.26 0.16 -13.57
CA ILE A 29 -4.66 1.29 -14.28
C ILE A 29 -3.16 1.07 -14.48
N ALA A 30 -2.44 0.65 -13.44
CA ALA A 30 -1.01 0.39 -13.52
C ALA A 30 -0.70 -0.76 -14.50
N SER A 31 -1.53 -1.81 -14.53
CA SER A 31 -1.37 -2.94 -15.45
C SER A 31 -1.58 -2.53 -16.91
N LEU A 32 -2.51 -1.58 -17.17
CA LEU A 32 -2.75 -1.04 -18.51
C LEU A 32 -1.57 -0.19 -19.01
N LEU A 33 -0.94 0.58 -18.12
CA LEU A 33 0.18 1.47 -18.47
C LEU A 33 1.54 0.74 -18.51
N THR A 34 1.65 -0.38 -17.81
CA THR A 34 2.90 -1.15 -17.71
C THR A 34 2.68 -2.58 -18.22
N THR A 35 2.73 -3.58 -17.33
CA THR A 35 2.35 -4.96 -17.60
C THR A 35 1.63 -5.51 -16.37
N PRO A 36 0.79 -6.56 -16.49
CA PRO A 36 0.05 -7.09 -15.33
C PRO A 36 0.93 -7.49 -14.15
N ILE A 37 2.12 -8.03 -14.42
CA ILE A 37 3.08 -8.46 -13.38
C ILE A 37 3.59 -7.26 -12.58
N PHE A 38 3.90 -6.14 -13.25
CA PHE A 38 4.34 -4.91 -12.57
C PHE A 38 3.17 -4.05 -12.08
N GLY A 39 1.97 -4.21 -12.65
CA GLY A 39 0.79 -3.48 -12.26
C GLY A 39 0.35 -3.74 -10.83
N ILE A 40 0.54 -4.97 -10.33
CA ILE A 40 0.26 -5.33 -8.93
C ILE A 40 1.14 -4.52 -7.96
N PRO A 41 2.49 -4.59 -8.01
CA PRO A 41 3.33 -3.83 -7.07
C PRO A 41 3.20 -2.32 -7.26
N ILE A 42 3.05 -1.83 -8.50
CA ILE A 42 2.89 -0.39 -8.77
C ILE A 42 1.55 0.11 -8.27
N GLY A 43 0.46 -0.64 -8.47
CA GLY A 43 -0.87 -0.28 -7.99
C GLY A 43 -0.93 -0.22 -6.46
N LEU A 44 -0.28 -1.18 -5.78
CA LEU A 44 -0.16 -1.16 -4.32
C LEU A 44 0.65 0.05 -3.83
N ALA A 45 1.76 0.38 -4.51
CA ALA A 45 2.56 1.55 -4.18
C ALA A 45 1.77 2.86 -4.39
N ALA A 46 0.96 2.95 -5.45
CA ALA A 46 0.08 4.07 -5.71
C ALA A 46 -0.98 4.21 -4.60
N PHE A 47 -1.62 3.11 -4.19
CA PHE A 47 -2.55 3.13 -3.05
C PHE A 47 -1.89 3.68 -1.78
N LEU A 48 -0.72 3.15 -1.42
CA LEU A 48 0.02 3.60 -0.24
C LEU A 48 0.42 5.07 -0.33
N TYR A 49 0.68 5.59 -1.52
CA TYR A 49 1.09 6.99 -1.70
C TYR A 49 -0.09 7.97 -1.70
N PHE A 50 -1.18 7.64 -2.39
CA PHE A 50 -2.30 8.56 -2.59
C PHE A 50 -3.39 8.45 -1.52
N ASN A 51 -3.61 7.25 -0.98
CA ASN A 51 -4.74 6.99 -0.08
C ASN A 51 -4.32 6.75 1.36
N ASP A 52 -3.09 6.28 1.59
CA ASP A 52 -2.74 5.68 2.89
C ASP A 52 -1.39 6.15 3.46
N LYS A 53 -0.83 7.21 2.87
CA LYS A 53 0.52 7.70 3.18
C LYS A 53 0.65 8.18 4.62
N GLU A 54 -0.36 8.85 5.15
CA GLU A 54 -0.35 9.37 6.53
C GLU A 54 -0.42 8.23 7.55
N ASN A 55 -1.31 7.26 7.33
CA ASN A 55 -1.42 6.07 8.18
C ASN A 55 -0.13 5.24 8.18
N LEU A 56 0.50 5.08 7.01
CA LEU A 56 1.76 4.38 6.88
C LEU A 56 2.91 5.11 7.62
N GLN A 57 2.93 6.45 7.59
CA GLN A 57 3.91 7.24 8.34
C GLN A 57 3.68 7.16 9.85
N ALA A 58 2.43 7.23 10.30
CA ALA A 58 2.06 7.05 11.70
C ALA A 58 2.45 5.65 12.19
N TYR A 59 2.21 4.61 11.38
CA TYR A 59 2.66 3.25 11.69
C TYR A 59 4.18 3.16 11.76
N GLN A 60 4.90 3.79 10.81
CA GLN A 60 6.36 3.80 10.81
C GLN A 60 6.94 4.45 12.07
N HIS A 61 6.34 5.53 12.55
CA HIS A 61 6.75 6.17 13.81
C HIS A 61 6.60 5.19 15.00
N ASN A 62 5.45 4.52 15.11
CA ASN A 62 5.20 3.53 16.15
C ASN A 62 6.06 2.25 16.02
N TYR A 63 6.40 1.84 14.80
CA TYR A 63 7.24 0.67 14.55
C TYR A 63 8.68 0.87 15.04
N LYS A 64 9.22 2.09 14.89
CA LYS A 64 10.56 2.44 15.39
C LYS A 64 10.65 2.45 16.91
N ASN A 65 9.55 2.73 17.60
CA ASN A 65 9.50 2.78 19.06
C ASN A 65 9.30 1.39 19.71
N ARG A 66 8.92 0.38 18.91
CA ARG A 66 8.68 -1.01 19.35
C ARG A 66 9.91 -1.91 19.23
N LYS A 67 10.97 -1.46 18.56
CA LYS A 67 12.26 -2.16 18.41
C LYS A 67 13.33 -1.42 19.22
#